data_AF-X1QZS4-F1
#
_entry.id   AF-X1QZS4-F1
#
_cell.length_a   1.000
_cell.length_b   1.000
_cell.length_c   1.000
_cell.angle_alpha   90.00
_cell.angle_beta   90.00
_cell.angle_gamma   90.00
#
_symmetry.space_group_name_H-M   'P 1'
#
loop_
_entity.id
_entity.type
_entity.pdbx_description
1 polymer ?
#
loop_
_entity_poly.entity_id
_entity_poly.type
_entity_poly.pdbx_seq_one_letter_code
_entity_poly.pdbx_strand_id
1 'polypeptide(L)'
;ALAKKFKLADHNARLGLWRSVSSTLLWNKTVGIVGLGRIGSRVAELLRPFGVKLLAFDPYVPAEKAKALEVELTDLEPLLKESDFVTLHAVETPETIGLIGESQLRMMKSTAYLVNTARGSLVNKEALAKGLRENWLSGAAIDVFEPEIPQPDNPLLGEDIYFETLYSPHAASLTPEVMWQLPIIQMGNCLSALRGEVPEFVVNLEAIPKWRSRF
;
A
#
# COMPACT_ATOMS: atom_id res chain seq x y z
N ALA A 1 11.49 -1.93 -6.82
CA ALA A 1 12.77 -1.72 -6.08
C ALA A 1 13.05 -2.84 -5.09
N LEU A 2 12.12 -3.12 -4.14
CA LEU A 2 12.31 -4.08 -3.05
C LEU A 2 12.68 -5.50 -3.53
N ALA A 3 11.81 -6.15 -4.31
CA ALA A 3 12.06 -7.51 -4.83
C ALA A 3 13.29 -7.63 -5.75
N LYS A 4 13.77 -6.51 -6.30
CA LYS A 4 15.01 -6.44 -7.08
C LYS A 4 16.25 -6.19 -6.23
N LYS A 5 16.08 -6.04 -4.91
CA LYS A 5 17.13 -5.76 -3.92
C LYS A 5 18.03 -4.58 -4.33
N PHE A 6 17.45 -3.54 -4.90
CA PHE A 6 18.18 -2.39 -5.41
C PHE A 6 19.02 -1.69 -4.33
N LYS A 7 18.52 -1.59 -3.10
CA LYS A 7 19.29 -1.00 -1.98
C LYS A 7 20.60 -1.76 -1.73
N LEU A 8 20.56 -3.09 -1.66
CA LEU A 8 21.76 -3.92 -1.50
C LEU A 8 22.67 -3.86 -2.73
N ALA A 9 22.09 -3.90 -3.93
CA ALA A 9 22.85 -3.82 -5.17
C ALA A 9 23.58 -2.47 -5.32
N ASP A 10 22.91 -1.35 -5.05
CA ASP A 10 23.49 0.00 -5.04
C ASP A 10 24.59 0.13 -3.98
N HIS A 11 24.35 -0.37 -2.76
CA HIS A 11 25.35 -0.41 -1.70
C HIS A 11 26.63 -1.16 -2.13
N ASN A 12 26.49 -2.37 -2.68
CA ASN A 12 27.62 -3.15 -3.18
C ASN A 12 28.38 -2.44 -4.30
N ALA A 13 27.67 -1.78 -5.21
CA ALA A 13 28.28 -1.04 -6.32
C ALA A 13 29.09 0.16 -5.82
N ARG A 14 28.56 0.94 -4.86
CA ARG A 14 29.25 2.10 -4.28
C ARG A 14 30.51 1.73 -3.50
N LEU A 15 30.55 0.54 -2.91
CA LEU A 15 31.74 -0.01 -2.26
C LEU A 15 32.76 -0.60 -3.24
N GLY A 16 32.50 -0.56 -4.56
CA GLY A 16 33.37 -1.14 -5.58
C GLY A 16 33.38 -2.67 -5.59
N LEU A 17 32.46 -3.33 -4.87
CA LEU A 17 32.41 -4.80 -4.77
C LEU A 17 31.84 -5.44 -6.03
N TRP A 18 30.94 -4.74 -6.74
CA TRP A 18 30.27 -5.18 -7.98
C TRP A 18 29.66 -6.60 -7.90
N ARG A 19 29.19 -6.99 -6.70
CA ARG A 19 28.61 -8.32 -6.44
C ARG A 19 27.17 -8.40 -6.90
N SER A 20 26.85 -9.45 -7.65
CA SER A 20 25.48 -9.76 -8.09
C SER A 20 24.59 -10.10 -6.90
N VAL A 21 23.31 -9.72 -7.00
CA VAL A 21 22.29 -9.98 -5.97
C VAL A 21 21.15 -10.79 -6.59
N SER A 22 20.83 -11.93 -5.97
CA SER A 22 19.66 -12.72 -6.38
C SER A 22 18.37 -11.96 -6.07
N SER A 23 17.47 -11.90 -7.04
CA SER A 23 16.24 -11.10 -6.99
C SER A 23 15.02 -11.88 -7.47
N THR A 24 13.84 -11.35 -7.19
CA THR A 24 12.56 -11.97 -7.53
C THR A 24 11.99 -11.35 -8.82
N LEU A 25 11.54 -12.21 -9.73
CA LEU A 25 10.80 -11.85 -10.94
C LEU A 25 9.29 -11.79 -10.64
N LEU A 26 8.59 -10.81 -11.22
CA LEU A 26 7.14 -10.64 -11.08
C LEU A 26 6.33 -11.60 -11.96
N TRP A 27 6.85 -11.99 -13.12
CA TRP A 27 6.15 -12.90 -14.04
C TRP A 27 5.71 -14.19 -13.35
N ASN A 28 4.45 -14.57 -13.57
CA ASN A 28 3.84 -15.77 -13.01
C ASN A 28 3.79 -15.80 -11.46
N LYS A 29 3.79 -14.62 -10.83
CA LYS A 29 3.58 -14.46 -9.38
C LYS A 29 2.14 -14.08 -9.06
N THR A 30 1.75 -14.31 -7.82
CA THR A 30 0.45 -13.86 -7.28
C THR A 30 0.64 -12.56 -6.51
N VAL A 31 -0.17 -11.55 -6.83
CA VAL A 31 -0.23 -10.28 -6.10
C VAL A 31 -1.59 -10.16 -5.41
N GLY A 32 -1.56 -10.05 -4.09
CA GLY A 32 -2.71 -9.78 -3.24
C GLY A 32 -2.87 -8.29 -2.97
N ILE A 33 -4.06 -7.77 -3.27
CA ILE A 33 -4.42 -6.36 -3.11
C ILE A 33 -5.41 -6.25 -1.94
N VAL A 34 -5.00 -5.64 -0.83
CA VAL A 34 -5.88 -5.38 0.32
C VAL A 34 -6.49 -3.98 0.14
N GLY A 35 -7.77 -3.94 -0.20
CA GLY A 35 -8.50 -2.73 -0.60
C GLY A 35 -8.48 -2.52 -2.12
N LEU A 36 -9.62 -2.76 -2.77
CA LEU A 36 -9.83 -2.61 -4.22
C LEU A 36 -10.59 -1.30 -4.54
N GLY A 37 -10.24 -0.24 -3.80
CA GLY A 37 -10.69 1.13 -4.03
C GLY A 37 -10.07 1.76 -5.29
N ARG A 38 -10.00 3.10 -5.36
CA ARG A 38 -9.43 3.82 -6.52
C ARG A 38 -7.98 3.43 -6.80
N ILE A 39 -7.12 3.47 -5.77
CA ILE A 39 -5.69 3.18 -5.90
C ILE A 39 -5.46 1.68 -6.15
N GLY A 40 -6.07 0.80 -5.35
CA GLY A 40 -5.94 -0.66 -5.54
C GLY A 40 -6.39 -1.13 -6.93
N SER A 41 -7.49 -0.56 -7.46
CA SER A 41 -7.93 -0.84 -8.84
C SER A 41 -6.89 -0.40 -9.87
N ARG A 42 -6.31 0.79 -9.71
CA ARG A 42 -5.27 1.28 -10.61
C ARG A 42 -3.99 0.44 -10.54
N VAL A 43 -3.62 -0.04 -9.35
CA VAL A 43 -2.50 -0.95 -9.16
C VAL A 43 -2.77 -2.29 -9.88
N ALA A 44 -3.97 -2.84 -9.76
CA ALA A 44 -4.38 -4.05 -10.49
C ALA A 44 -4.18 -3.88 -12.01
N GLU A 45 -4.67 -2.78 -12.60
CA GLU A 45 -4.50 -2.48 -14.02
C GLU A 45 -3.03 -2.40 -14.44
N LEU A 46 -2.21 -1.68 -13.66
CA LEU A 46 -0.78 -1.49 -13.95
C LEU A 46 0.02 -2.79 -13.83
N LEU A 47 -0.46 -3.75 -13.03
CA LEU A 47 0.20 -5.03 -12.84
C LEU A 47 -0.13 -6.06 -13.93
N ARG A 48 -1.26 -5.94 -14.64
CA ARG A 48 -1.65 -6.95 -15.66
C ARG A 48 -0.57 -7.25 -16.70
N PRO A 49 0.14 -6.27 -17.29
CA PRO A 49 1.17 -6.55 -18.30
C PRO A 49 2.35 -7.36 -17.76
N PHE A 50 2.50 -7.50 -16.44
CA PHE A 50 3.55 -8.32 -15.83
C PHE A 50 3.20 -9.81 -15.77
N GLY A 51 2.02 -10.24 -16.24
CA GLY A 51 1.61 -11.65 -16.25
C GLY A 51 1.49 -12.24 -14.84
N VAL A 52 0.92 -11.47 -13.91
CA VAL A 52 0.65 -11.90 -12.53
C VAL A 52 -0.78 -12.43 -12.38
N LYS A 53 -1.00 -13.31 -11.40
CA LYS A 53 -2.33 -13.60 -10.86
C LYS A 53 -2.68 -12.49 -9.87
N LEU A 54 -3.89 -11.92 -9.95
CA LEU A 54 -4.36 -10.89 -9.05
C LEU A 54 -5.46 -11.42 -8.12
N LEU A 55 -5.20 -11.32 -6.82
CA LEU A 55 -6.18 -11.56 -5.76
C LEU A 55 -6.52 -10.22 -5.09
N ALA A 56 -7.74 -10.05 -4.60
CA ALA A 56 -8.07 -8.90 -3.77
C ALA A 56 -8.98 -9.26 -2.59
N PHE A 57 -8.76 -8.57 -1.48
CA PHE A 57 -9.65 -8.56 -0.33
C PHE A 57 -10.20 -7.15 -0.15
N ASP A 58 -11.51 -7.01 -0.35
CA ASP A 58 -12.25 -5.78 -0.07
C ASP A 58 -13.73 -6.14 0.15
N PRO A 59 -14.23 -6.11 1.41
CA PRO A 59 -15.58 -6.54 1.73
C PRO A 59 -16.66 -5.61 1.19
N TYR A 60 -16.31 -4.42 0.70
CA TYR A 60 -17.25 -3.40 0.23
C TYR A 60 -17.33 -3.32 -1.30
N VAL A 61 -16.46 -4.03 -2.02
CA VAL A 61 -16.41 -3.96 -3.48
C VAL A 61 -17.31 -5.02 -4.12
N PRO A 62 -18.18 -4.64 -5.08
CA PRO A 62 -19.02 -5.60 -5.78
C PRO A 62 -18.19 -6.49 -6.70
N ALA A 63 -18.57 -7.77 -6.81
CA ALA A 63 -17.88 -8.77 -7.63
C ALA A 63 -17.72 -8.35 -9.10
N GLU A 64 -18.69 -7.63 -9.66
CA GLU A 64 -18.62 -7.13 -11.04
C GLU A 64 -17.44 -6.19 -11.28
N LYS A 65 -17.08 -5.35 -10.30
CA LYS A 65 -15.92 -4.45 -10.40
C LYS A 65 -14.62 -5.25 -10.45
N ALA A 66 -14.48 -6.25 -9.59
CA ALA A 66 -13.29 -7.10 -9.57
C ALA A 66 -13.16 -7.94 -10.84
N LYS A 67 -14.28 -8.46 -11.35
CA LYS A 67 -14.34 -9.20 -12.62
C LYS A 67 -13.92 -8.33 -13.80
N ALA A 68 -14.40 -7.09 -13.91
CA ALA A 68 -13.94 -6.13 -14.92
C ALA A 68 -12.44 -5.82 -14.79
N LEU A 69 -11.92 -5.95 -13.57
CA LEU A 69 -10.51 -5.77 -13.29
C LEU A 69 -9.65 -7.03 -13.52
N GLU A 70 -10.24 -8.17 -13.89
CA GLU A 70 -9.58 -9.48 -13.96
C GLU A 70 -8.89 -9.85 -12.63
N VAL A 71 -9.54 -9.47 -11.52
CA VAL A 71 -9.09 -9.72 -10.15
C VAL A 71 -10.05 -10.71 -9.49
N GLU A 72 -9.50 -11.72 -8.84
CA GLU A 72 -10.28 -12.68 -8.03
C GLU A 72 -10.49 -12.11 -6.63
N LEU A 73 -11.75 -11.89 -6.24
CA LEU A 73 -12.08 -11.54 -4.84
C LEU A 73 -11.97 -12.78 -3.97
N THR A 74 -11.32 -12.62 -2.82
CA THR A 74 -11.14 -13.69 -1.83
C THR A 74 -11.02 -13.10 -0.43
N ASP A 75 -11.06 -13.95 0.59
CA ASP A 75 -10.87 -13.53 1.98
C ASP A 75 -9.40 -13.18 2.26
N LEU A 76 -9.15 -12.46 3.37
CA LEU A 76 -7.79 -12.03 3.72
C LEU A 76 -6.83 -13.22 3.90
N GLU A 77 -7.27 -14.29 4.55
CA GLU A 77 -6.43 -15.47 4.82
C GLU A 77 -5.92 -16.16 3.53
N PRO A 78 -6.78 -16.59 2.58
CA PRO A 78 -6.31 -17.17 1.32
C PRO A 78 -5.45 -16.19 0.51
N LEU A 79 -5.80 -14.89 0.51
CA LEU A 79 -4.96 -13.87 -0.12
C LEU A 79 -3.54 -13.87 0.43
N LEU A 80 -3.37 -13.86 1.75
CA LEU A 80 -2.05 -13.84 2.38
C LEU A 80 -1.25 -15.12 2.10
N LYS A 81 -1.91 -16.29 2.15
CA LYS A 81 -1.27 -17.59 1.90
C LYS A 81 -0.81 -17.78 0.44
N GLU A 82 -1.60 -17.28 -0.52
CA GLU A 82 -1.34 -17.49 -1.95
C GLU A 82 -0.43 -16.42 -2.57
N SER A 83 -0.35 -15.24 -1.96
CA SER A 83 0.38 -14.10 -2.54
C SER A 83 1.89 -14.18 -2.37
N ASP A 84 2.61 -13.86 -3.45
CA ASP A 84 4.06 -13.57 -3.41
C ASP A 84 4.33 -12.08 -3.12
N PHE A 85 3.34 -11.23 -3.34
CA PHE A 85 3.37 -9.81 -3.03
C PHE A 85 2.03 -9.40 -2.43
N VAL A 86 2.04 -8.67 -1.32
CA VAL A 86 0.83 -8.11 -0.70
C VAL A 86 0.98 -6.59 -0.69
N THR A 87 0.00 -5.89 -1.25
CA THR A 87 -0.01 -4.42 -1.31
C THR A 87 -1.26 -3.86 -0.63
N LEU A 88 -1.06 -2.93 0.29
CA LEU A 88 -2.12 -2.35 1.11
C LEU A 88 -2.61 -1.02 0.52
N HIS A 89 -3.93 -0.93 0.34
CA HIS A 89 -4.67 0.22 -0.18
C HIS A 89 -6.01 0.45 0.56
N ALA A 90 -6.23 -0.23 1.68
CA ALA A 90 -7.39 -0.01 2.54
C ALA A 90 -7.32 1.36 3.23
N VAL A 91 -8.48 1.96 3.45
CA VAL A 91 -8.59 3.17 4.28
C VAL A 91 -8.49 2.79 5.76
N GLU A 92 -8.07 3.72 6.60
CA GLU A 92 -8.07 3.51 8.05
C GLU A 92 -9.49 3.61 8.61
N THR A 93 -9.88 2.55 9.31
CA THR A 93 -11.14 2.37 10.02
C THR A 93 -10.84 1.56 11.29
N PRO A 94 -11.74 1.54 12.29
CA PRO A 94 -11.59 0.67 13.45
C PRO A 94 -11.33 -0.80 13.10
N GLU A 95 -11.92 -1.29 12.01
CA GLU A 95 -11.79 -2.67 11.54
C GLU A 95 -10.46 -2.98 10.85
N THR A 96 -9.77 -1.95 10.34
CA THR A 96 -8.50 -2.11 9.59
C THR A 96 -7.26 -1.77 10.40
N ILE A 97 -7.41 -1.17 11.59
CA ILE A 97 -6.28 -0.91 12.49
C ILE A 97 -5.71 -2.26 12.95
N GLY A 98 -4.41 -2.46 12.73
CA GLY A 98 -3.72 -3.71 13.05
C GLY A 98 -4.15 -4.90 12.18
N LEU A 99 -4.77 -4.66 11.01
CA LEU A 99 -5.23 -5.69 10.08
C LEU A 99 -4.13 -6.72 9.77
N ILE A 100 -2.89 -6.26 9.62
CA ILE A 100 -1.71 -7.09 9.42
C ILE A 100 -0.92 -7.17 10.74
N GLY A 101 -1.25 -8.16 11.56
CA GLY A 101 -0.54 -8.51 12.80
C GLY A 101 0.37 -9.73 12.65
N GLU A 102 0.88 -10.26 13.78
CA GLU A 102 1.76 -11.45 13.80
C GLU A 102 1.10 -12.67 13.13
N SER A 103 -0.18 -12.93 13.40
CA SER A 103 -0.91 -14.04 12.77
C SER A 103 -0.93 -13.93 11.25
N GLN A 104 -1.21 -12.74 10.71
CA GLN A 104 -1.31 -12.49 9.27
C GLN A 104 0.07 -12.57 8.61
N LEU A 105 1.10 -12.01 9.24
CA LEU A 105 2.47 -12.09 8.74
C LEU A 105 2.97 -13.53 8.68
N ARG A 106 2.62 -14.38 9.65
CA ARG A 106 2.95 -15.82 9.64
C ARG A 106 2.19 -16.62 8.58
N MET A 107 1.06 -16.12 8.08
CA MET A 107 0.32 -16.76 6.98
C MET A 107 0.97 -16.49 5.62
N MET A 108 1.75 -15.41 5.50
CA MET A 108 2.45 -15.08 4.27
C MET A 108 3.53 -16.13 3.96
N LYS A 109 3.87 -16.25 2.67
CA LYS A 109 5.05 -17.02 2.27
C LYS A 109 6.31 -16.35 2.82
N SER A 110 7.28 -17.12 3.27
CA SER A 110 8.61 -16.59 3.66
C SER A 110 9.34 -15.86 2.53
N THR A 111 8.95 -16.13 1.28
CA THR A 111 9.46 -15.45 0.08
C THR A 111 8.65 -14.20 -0.31
N ALA A 112 7.53 -13.92 0.36
CA ALA A 112 6.63 -12.84 -0.01
C ALA A 112 7.16 -11.47 0.40
N TYR A 113 6.64 -10.43 -0.24
CA TYR A 113 6.93 -9.03 0.09
C TYR A 113 5.66 -8.30 0.51
N LEU A 114 5.77 -7.44 1.52
CA LEU A 114 4.70 -6.53 1.94
C LEU A 114 4.96 -5.11 1.45
N VAL A 115 3.96 -4.43 0.91
CA VAL A 115 4.03 -3.02 0.50
C VAL A 115 2.90 -2.26 1.19
N ASN A 116 3.25 -1.26 2.01
CA ASN A 116 2.28 -0.37 2.64
C ASN A 116 2.49 1.07 2.16
N THR A 117 1.56 1.54 1.34
CA THR A 117 1.46 2.94 0.89
C THR A 117 0.12 3.56 1.28
N ALA A 118 -0.60 2.92 2.20
CA ALA A 118 -1.93 3.30 2.63
C ALA A 118 -1.90 4.06 3.95
N ARG A 119 -1.88 3.37 5.08
CA ARG A 119 -1.84 3.96 6.42
C ARG A 119 -0.94 3.14 7.34
N GLY A 120 -0.16 3.81 8.20
CA GLY A 120 0.78 3.15 9.11
C GLY A 120 0.10 2.22 10.10
N SER A 121 -1.08 2.60 10.57
CA SER A 121 -1.93 1.86 11.51
C SER A 121 -2.40 0.49 11.00
N LEU A 122 -2.36 0.22 9.69
CA LEU A 122 -2.80 -1.06 9.13
C LEU A 122 -1.88 -2.24 9.52
N VAL A 123 -0.63 -1.94 9.87
CA VAL A 123 0.39 -2.96 10.14
C VAL A 123 0.93 -2.79 11.55
N ASN A 124 0.95 -3.88 12.31
CA ASN A 124 1.64 -3.89 13.59
C ASN A 124 3.16 -3.86 13.36
N LYS A 125 3.81 -2.74 13.69
CA LYS A 125 5.24 -2.51 13.40
C LYS A 125 6.16 -3.47 14.15
N GLU A 126 5.82 -3.83 15.38
CA GLU A 126 6.60 -4.77 16.19
C GLU A 126 6.57 -6.17 15.58
N ALA A 127 5.38 -6.63 15.17
CA ALA A 127 5.20 -7.92 14.51
C ALA A 127 5.88 -7.94 13.14
N LEU A 128 5.83 -6.85 12.36
CA LEU A 128 6.52 -6.76 11.08
C LEU A 128 8.03 -6.82 11.25
N ALA A 129 8.59 -6.04 12.18
CA ALA A 129 10.02 -6.07 12.46
C ALA A 129 10.48 -7.46 12.93
N LYS A 130 9.72 -8.11 13.82
CA LYS A 130 9.96 -9.49 14.25
C LYS A 130 9.87 -10.46 13.07
N GLY A 131 8.86 -10.34 12.22
CA GLY A 131 8.68 -11.20 11.06
C GLY A 131 9.80 -11.08 10.03
N LEU A 132 10.36 -9.89 9.84
CA LEU A 132 11.56 -9.70 9.01
C LEU A 132 12.79 -10.38 9.61
N ARG A 133 13.02 -10.22 10.92
CA ARG A 133 14.13 -10.88 11.65
C ARG A 133 14.03 -12.40 11.64
N GLU A 134 12.82 -12.93 11.80
CA GLU A 134 12.53 -14.37 11.84
C GLU A 134 12.24 -14.97 10.46
N ASN A 135 12.37 -14.19 9.37
CA ASN A 135 12.14 -14.62 7.98
C ASN A 135 10.72 -15.19 7.71
N TRP A 136 9.69 -14.63 8.33
CA TRP A 136 8.28 -14.93 7.98
C TRP A 136 7.90 -14.35 6.61
N LEU A 137 8.64 -13.33 6.15
CA LEU A 137 8.54 -12.71 4.83
C LEU A 137 9.91 -12.21 4.37
N SER A 138 10.08 -11.99 3.06
CA SER A 138 11.38 -11.63 2.46
C SER A 138 11.69 -10.14 2.52
N GLY A 139 10.71 -9.27 2.78
CA GLY A 139 10.95 -7.84 2.89
C GLY A 139 9.69 -6.98 2.92
N ALA A 140 9.86 -5.71 3.29
CA ALA A 140 8.78 -4.74 3.34
C ALA A 140 9.16 -3.38 2.72
N ALA A 141 8.22 -2.77 1.99
CA ALA A 141 8.32 -1.40 1.50
C ALA A 141 7.24 -0.55 2.18
N ILE A 142 7.65 0.52 2.86
CA ILE A 142 6.79 1.26 3.77
C ILE A 142 6.90 2.76 3.46
N ASP A 143 5.79 3.36 3.03
CA ASP A 143 5.70 4.81 2.84
C ASP A 143 5.07 5.52 4.06
N VAL A 144 4.44 4.77 4.96
CA VAL A 144 3.60 5.32 6.03
C VAL A 144 3.89 4.65 7.37
N PHE A 145 3.98 5.45 8.43
CA PHE A 145 4.25 4.99 9.81
C PHE A 145 3.14 5.43 10.77
N GLU A 146 3.11 4.80 11.94
CA GLU A 146 2.26 5.18 13.07
C GLU A 146 3.11 5.21 14.37
N PRO A 147 3.41 6.39 14.95
CA PRO A 147 3.11 7.74 14.42
C PRO A 147 3.86 8.03 13.11
N GLU A 148 3.37 9.00 12.33
CA GLU A 148 3.85 9.30 10.96
C GLU A 148 5.35 9.57 10.86
N ILE A 149 5.92 10.25 11.86
CA ILE A 149 7.37 10.43 12.00
C ILE A 149 7.87 9.33 12.94
N PRO A 150 8.50 8.24 12.43
CA PRO A 150 9.04 7.21 13.29
C PRO A 150 10.21 7.76 14.11
N GLN A 151 10.24 7.41 15.39
CA GLN A 151 11.39 7.70 16.25
C GLN A 151 12.60 6.85 15.81
N PRO A 152 13.84 7.29 16.07
CA PRO A 152 15.05 6.55 15.68
C PRO A 152 15.12 5.12 16.23
N ASP A 153 14.49 4.85 17.37
CA ASP A 153 14.41 3.54 18.02
C ASP A 153 13.26 2.66 17.51
N ASN A 154 12.51 3.12 16.49
CA ASN A 154 11.44 2.33 15.88
C ASN A 154 12.02 1.00 15.37
N PRO A 155 11.43 -0.15 15.74
CA PRO A 155 12.01 -1.46 15.45
C PRO A 155 12.15 -1.77 13.96
N LEU A 156 11.38 -1.09 13.09
CA LEU A 156 11.50 -1.21 11.64
C LEU A 156 12.77 -0.52 11.11
N LEU A 157 13.28 0.50 11.79
CA LEU A 157 14.50 1.21 11.39
C LEU A 157 15.79 0.49 11.81
N GLY A 158 15.69 -0.74 12.34
CA GLY A 158 16.85 -1.52 12.79
C GLY A 158 17.85 -1.85 11.68
N GLU A 159 19.15 -1.76 12.00
CA GLU A 159 20.23 -2.05 11.07
C GLU A 159 20.24 -3.52 10.60
N ASP A 160 19.72 -4.41 11.44
CA ASP A 160 19.67 -5.86 11.20
C ASP A 160 18.69 -6.27 10.09
N ILE A 161 17.77 -5.38 9.71
CA ILE A 161 16.79 -5.56 8.63
C ILE A 161 16.94 -4.47 7.55
N TYR A 162 18.10 -3.81 7.50
CA TYR A 162 18.33 -2.64 6.66
C TYR A 162 18.15 -2.91 5.16
N PHE A 163 18.52 -4.10 4.68
CA PHE A 163 18.46 -4.45 3.25
C PHE A 163 17.12 -5.09 2.85
N GLU A 164 16.36 -5.58 3.82
CA GLU A 164 15.05 -6.20 3.69
C GLU A 164 13.93 -5.16 3.67
N THR A 165 14.26 -3.91 3.99
CA THR A 165 13.30 -2.81 4.12
C THR A 165 13.59 -1.67 3.13
N LEU A 166 12.53 -1.05 2.62
CA LEU A 166 12.58 0.20 1.86
C LEU A 166 11.59 1.20 2.44
N TYR A 167 12.01 2.47 2.47
CA TYR A 167 11.23 3.54 3.07
C TYR A 167 11.07 4.71 2.10
N SER A 168 9.90 5.34 2.16
CA SER A 168 9.69 6.70 1.70
C SER A 168 8.91 7.47 2.77
N PRO A 169 9.17 8.76 2.98
CA PRO A 169 8.60 9.52 4.09
C PRO A 169 7.22 10.09 3.70
N HIS A 170 6.21 9.23 3.56
CA HIS A 170 4.85 9.58 3.14
C HIS A 170 4.84 10.44 1.86
N ALA A 171 5.61 10.00 0.88
CA ALA A 171 5.95 10.79 -0.29
C ALA A 171 5.34 10.26 -1.59
N ALA A 172 4.55 9.17 -1.54
CA ALA A 172 4.04 8.53 -2.75
C ALA A 172 3.22 9.47 -3.66
N SER A 173 2.60 10.51 -3.11
CA SER A 173 1.82 11.51 -3.86
C SER A 173 2.59 12.81 -4.17
N LEU A 174 3.80 12.99 -3.64
CA LEU A 174 4.56 14.24 -3.74
C LEU A 174 5.30 14.37 -5.08
N THR A 175 4.56 14.36 -6.18
CA THR A 175 5.10 14.63 -7.53
C THR A 175 4.78 16.05 -7.97
N PRO A 176 5.59 16.68 -8.83
CA PRO A 176 5.28 18.00 -9.38
C PRO A 176 3.87 18.05 -10.01
N GLU A 177 3.47 17.04 -10.77
CA GLU A 177 2.16 16.99 -11.43
C GLU A 177 1.01 17.06 -10.42
N VAL A 178 1.09 16.27 -9.34
CA VAL A 178 0.08 16.28 -8.26
C VAL A 178 0.10 17.62 -7.53
N MET A 179 1.28 18.14 -7.16
CA MET A 179 1.40 19.40 -6.42
C MET A 179 0.87 20.60 -7.20
N TRP A 180 0.90 20.55 -8.53
CA TRP A 180 0.31 21.59 -9.39
C TRP A 180 -1.21 21.44 -9.55
N GLN A 181 -1.73 20.22 -9.65
CA GLN A 181 -3.17 19.99 -9.83
C GLN A 181 -3.97 20.14 -8.53
N LEU A 182 -3.38 19.79 -7.39
CA LEU A 182 -4.07 19.70 -6.11
C LEU A 182 -4.70 21.04 -5.66
N PRO A 183 -4.00 22.20 -5.72
CA PRO A 183 -4.62 23.49 -5.41
C PRO A 183 -5.77 23.87 -6.36
N ILE A 184 -5.67 23.49 -7.64
CA ILE A 184 -6.71 23.77 -8.64
C ILE A 184 -7.99 23.02 -8.29
N ILE A 185 -7.88 21.72 -7.98
CA ILE A 185 -9.01 20.88 -7.58
C ILE A 185 -9.63 21.40 -6.28
N GLN A 186 -8.80 21.70 -5.27
CA GLN A 186 -9.27 22.21 -3.99
C GLN A 186 -10.03 23.54 -4.14
N MET A 187 -9.43 24.50 -4.87
CA MET A 187 -10.06 25.79 -5.11
C MET A 187 -11.34 25.65 -5.94
N GLY A 188 -11.36 24.77 -6.92
CA GLY A 188 -12.58 24.43 -7.68
C GLY A 188 -13.72 23.98 -6.78
N ASN A 189 -13.45 23.06 -5.84
CA ASN A 189 -14.45 22.58 -4.88
C ASN A 189 -14.93 23.71 -3.94
N CYS A 190 -14.04 24.57 -3.46
CA CYS A 190 -14.41 25.76 -2.67
C CYS A 190 -15.30 26.72 -3.46
N LEU A 191 -14.95 27.03 -4.70
CA LEU A 191 -15.72 27.94 -5.56
C LEU A 191 -17.09 27.37 -5.93
N SER A 192 -17.23 26.06 -6.15
CA SER A 192 -18.53 25.42 -6.33
C SER A 192 -19.39 25.54 -5.08
N ALA A 193 -18.83 25.26 -3.89
CA ALA A 193 -19.57 25.43 -2.64
C ALA A 193 -20.07 26.89 -2.46
N LEU A 194 -19.21 27.89 -2.70
CA LEU A 194 -19.56 29.30 -2.60
C LEU A 194 -20.63 29.75 -3.60
N ARG A 195 -20.77 29.04 -4.73
CA ARG A 195 -21.83 29.26 -5.73
C ARG A 195 -23.14 28.54 -5.42
N GLY A 196 -23.23 27.83 -4.29
CA GLY A 196 -24.39 27.01 -3.94
C GLY A 196 -24.45 25.66 -4.68
N GLU A 197 -23.37 25.30 -5.38
CA GLU A 197 -23.24 24.00 -6.06
C GLU A 197 -22.73 22.93 -5.08
N VAL A 198 -22.95 21.66 -5.41
CA VAL A 198 -22.36 20.54 -4.65
C VAL A 198 -20.94 20.28 -5.18
N PRO A 199 -19.89 20.35 -4.34
CA PRO A 199 -18.53 20.03 -4.77
C PRO A 199 -18.40 18.59 -5.29
N GLU A 200 -17.42 18.33 -6.15
CA GLU A 200 -17.23 17.02 -6.78
C GLU A 200 -16.76 15.94 -5.78
N PHE A 201 -15.87 16.30 -4.83
CA PHE A 201 -15.22 15.35 -3.92
C PHE A 201 -15.74 15.45 -2.48
N VAL A 202 -17.07 15.49 -2.30
CA VAL A 202 -17.70 15.52 -0.97
C VAL A 202 -17.54 14.16 -0.28
N VAL A 203 -17.00 14.18 0.95
CA VAL A 203 -16.79 12.96 1.76
C VAL A 203 -18.03 12.64 2.62
N ASN A 204 -18.65 13.66 3.22
CA ASN A 204 -19.82 13.55 4.09
C ASN A 204 -21.12 13.85 3.31
N LEU A 205 -21.52 12.91 2.45
CA LEU A 205 -22.68 13.07 1.55
C LEU A 205 -23.98 13.39 2.29
N GLU A 206 -24.15 12.91 3.52
CA GLU A 206 -25.29 13.17 4.39
C GLU A 206 -25.42 14.64 4.82
N ALA A 207 -24.34 15.43 4.72
CA ALA A 207 -24.38 16.85 5.00
C ALA A 207 -24.98 17.68 3.84
N ILE A 208 -25.09 17.11 2.63
CA ILE A 208 -25.54 17.82 1.43
C ILE A 208 -26.96 18.43 1.60
N PRO A 209 -27.98 17.71 2.10
CA PRO A 209 -29.31 18.29 2.29
C PRO A 209 -29.31 19.53 3.21
N LYS A 210 -28.60 19.46 4.35
CA LYS A 210 -28.45 20.55 5.31
C LYS A 210 -27.63 21.72 4.76
N TRP A 211 -26.64 21.44 3.90
CA TRP A 211 -25.87 22.47 3.20
C TRP A 211 -26.74 23.23 2.20
N ARG A 212 -27.51 22.51 1.37
CA ARG A 212 -28.40 23.09 0.36
C ARG A 212 -29.47 24.00 0.95
N SER A 213 -29.97 23.71 2.16
CA SER A 213 -31.00 24.54 2.81
C SER A 213 -30.53 25.92 3.27
N ARG A 214 -29.25 26.28 3.07
CA ARG A 214 -28.69 27.60 3.39
C ARG A 214 -28.85 28.60 2.23
N PHE A 215 -29.20 28.10 1.05
CA PHE A 215 -29.48 28.85 -0.16
C PHE A 215 -30.98 28.73 -0.49
#